data_AF-A0A7J9NAZ4-F1
#
_entry.id   AF-A0A7J9NAZ4-F1
#
_cell.length_a   1.000
_cell.length_b   1.000
_cell.length_c   1.000
_cell.angle_alpha   90.00
_cell.angle_beta   90.00
_cell.angle_gamma   90.00
#
_symmetry.space_group_name_H-M   'P 1'
#
loop_
_entity.id
_entity.type
_entity.pdbx_description
1 polymer ?
#
loop_
_entity_poly.entity_id
_entity_poly.type
_entity_poly.pdbx_seq_one_letter_code
_entity_poly.pdbx_strand_id
1 'polypeptide(L)'
;MRWCAGCGRPLTGPTYGCRPCKYFIHKSCLDELKAEVQSFYHPCPLTISTEYDASCYVCFKFINSNFVYKCKLSCRFRAHVECALKPMVEYSDKEYTIQHFTHLHPLKLVDSNQKDEVFCSICEELCSSSSSSTYGCMECKFLLHKSCMKSIPRQLINQRIHPCTLIFITCPCNFDECDCCGKHLVSGMMFSCGM
;
A
#
# COMPACT_ATOMS: atom_id res chain seq x y z
N MET A 1 26.34 5.56 25.00
CA MET A 1 25.00 4.97 25.19
C MET A 1 24.62 4.26 23.89
N ARG A 2 24.11 3.02 23.94
CA ARG A 2 23.67 2.28 22.75
C ARG A 2 22.15 2.37 22.61
N TRP A 3 21.67 2.41 21.38
CA TRP A 3 20.25 2.60 21.04
C TRP A 3 19.70 1.38 20.31
N CYS A 4 18.42 1.09 20.48
CA CYS A 4 17.73 0.01 19.76
C CYS A 4 17.43 0.42 18.32
N ALA A 5 17.85 -0.39 17.35
CA ALA A 5 17.54 -0.21 15.94
C ALA A 5 16.03 -0.31 15.64
N GLY A 6 15.27 -1.11 16.40
CA GLY A 6 13.82 -1.24 16.26
C GLY A 6 13.03 0.01 16.71
N CYS A 7 13.15 0.39 17.99
CA CYS A 7 12.32 1.45 18.58
C CYS A 7 13.00 2.81 18.75
N GLY A 8 14.31 2.94 18.46
CA GLY A 8 15.06 4.19 18.63
C GLY A 8 15.28 4.62 20.08
N ARG A 9 14.93 3.80 21.07
CA ARG A 9 15.10 4.09 22.50
C ARG A 9 16.44 3.54 23.05
N PRO A 10 16.95 4.05 24.18
CA PRO A 10 18.14 3.48 24.82
C PRO A 10 17.95 1.99 25.10
N LEU A 11 19.02 1.21 24.98
CA LEU A 11 18.98 -0.21 25.29
C LEU A 11 18.82 -0.43 26.80
N THR A 12 17.59 -0.68 27.23
CA THR A 12 17.24 -1.17 28.57
C THR A 12 16.77 -2.64 28.47
N GLY A 13 17.43 -3.57 29.16
CA GLY A 13 17.03 -4.99 29.21
C GLY A 13 17.69 -5.90 28.15
N PRO A 14 17.07 -7.05 27.82
CA PRO A 14 17.62 -8.04 26.88
C PRO A 14 17.75 -7.52 25.45
N THR A 15 18.93 -7.70 24.85
CA THR A 15 19.25 -7.20 23.50
C THR A 15 19.99 -8.22 22.67
N TYR A 16 19.65 -8.31 21.39
CA TYR A 16 20.47 -8.98 20.38
C TYR A 16 21.29 -7.93 19.62
N GLY A 17 22.50 -8.29 19.19
CA GLY A 17 23.29 -7.37 18.40
C GLY A 17 24.68 -7.86 18.06
N CYS A 18 25.29 -7.16 17.10
CA CYS A 18 26.64 -7.41 16.62
C CYS A 18 27.52 -6.18 16.93
N ARG A 19 28.58 -6.38 17.72
CA ARG A 19 29.50 -5.30 18.11
C ARG A 19 30.25 -4.69 16.92
N PRO A 20 30.85 -5.48 16.00
CA PRO A 20 31.47 -4.95 14.78
C PRO A 20 30.51 -4.08 13.94
N CYS A 21 29.26 -4.53 13.75
CA CYS A 21 28.27 -3.81 12.97
C CYS A 21 27.65 -2.61 13.72
N LYS A 22 27.96 -2.44 15.02
CA LYS A 22 27.30 -1.49 15.93
C LYS A 22 25.77 -1.57 15.91
N TYR A 23 25.24 -2.77 15.62
CA TYR A 23 23.82 -3.01 15.44
C TYR A 23 23.25 -3.72 16.66
N PHE A 24 22.21 -3.15 17.28
CA PHE A 24 21.59 -3.69 18.49
C PHE A 24 20.07 -3.51 18.46
N ILE A 25 19.31 -4.49 18.93
CA ILE A 25 17.86 -4.47 19.00
C ILE A 25 17.37 -5.11 20.31
N HIS A 26 16.30 -4.59 20.90
CA HIS A 26 15.60 -5.26 21.99
C HIS A 26 15.04 -6.60 21.54
N LYS A 27 15.05 -7.60 22.43
CA LYS A 27 14.38 -8.88 22.16
C LYS A 27 12.90 -8.68 21.83
N SER A 28 12.17 -7.85 22.59
CA SER A 28 10.76 -7.55 22.32
C SER A 28 10.53 -6.93 20.95
N CYS A 29 11.37 -5.97 20.55
CA CYS A 29 11.28 -5.39 19.21
C CYS A 29 11.55 -6.42 18.11
N LEU A 30 12.45 -7.39 18.35
CA LEU A 30 12.69 -8.48 17.41
C LEU A 30 11.50 -9.46 17.36
N ASP A 31 10.90 -9.79 18.51
CA ASP A 31 9.76 -10.70 18.61
C ASP A 31 8.48 -10.13 17.97
N GLU A 32 8.31 -8.80 17.99
CA GLU A 32 7.23 -8.10 17.27
C GLU A 32 7.43 -8.09 15.74
N LEU A 33 8.68 -8.22 15.28
CA LEU A 33 9.02 -8.27 13.86
C LEU A 33 8.85 -9.69 13.32
N LYS A 34 7.68 -9.94 12.70
CA LYS A 34 7.42 -11.21 12.01
C LYS A 34 8.33 -11.33 10.78
N ALA A 35 9.00 -12.48 10.62
CA ALA A 35 9.88 -12.72 9.47
C ALA A 35 9.13 -12.62 8.12
N GLU A 36 7.87 -13.04 8.10
CA GLU A 36 6.97 -12.98 6.95
C GLU A 36 5.57 -12.52 7.38
N VAL A 37 4.96 -11.64 6.60
CA VAL A 37 3.60 -11.11 6.84
C VAL A 37 2.80 -11.02 5.55
N GLN A 38 1.49 -11.12 5.67
CA GLN A 38 0.56 -10.86 4.58
C GLN A 38 -0.07 -9.49 4.79
N SER A 39 0.06 -8.59 3.82
CA SER A 39 -0.53 -7.26 3.87
C SER A 39 -1.85 -7.20 3.09
N PHE A 40 -2.81 -6.41 3.56
CA PHE A 40 -4.02 -6.13 2.79
C PHE A 40 -3.72 -5.37 1.48
N TYR A 41 -2.70 -4.52 1.48
CA TYR A 41 -2.38 -3.66 0.33
C TYR A 41 -1.51 -4.36 -0.73
N HIS A 42 -1.03 -5.58 -0.45
CA HIS A 42 -0.22 -6.34 -1.39
C HIS A 42 -0.46 -7.85 -1.29
N PRO A 43 -0.80 -8.55 -2.39
CA PRO A 43 -1.13 -9.98 -2.33
C PRO A 43 0.07 -10.90 -2.09
N CYS A 44 1.31 -10.47 -2.34
CA CYS A 44 2.47 -11.32 -2.09
C CYS A 44 2.89 -11.26 -0.61
N PRO A 45 3.48 -12.35 -0.08
CA PRO A 45 4.11 -12.33 1.22
C PRO A 45 5.22 -11.27 1.28
N LEU A 46 5.27 -10.55 2.39
CA LEU A 46 6.30 -9.55 2.66
C LEU A 46 7.30 -10.11 3.66
N THR A 47 8.58 -9.85 3.41
CA THR A 47 9.69 -10.24 4.30
C THR A 47 10.40 -9.02 4.82
N ILE A 48 10.97 -9.14 6.01
CA ILE A 48 11.74 -8.06 6.62
C ILE A 48 13.07 -7.84 5.86
N SER A 49 13.40 -6.58 5.62
CA SER A 49 14.64 -6.14 5.00
C SER A 49 15.23 -4.99 5.80
N THR A 50 16.53 -4.77 5.62
CA THR A 50 17.30 -3.64 6.19
C THR A 50 17.69 -2.62 5.12
N GLU A 51 17.04 -2.68 3.95
CA GLU A 51 17.18 -1.67 2.89
C GLU A 51 16.77 -0.30 3.43
N TYR A 52 17.67 0.67 3.27
CA TYR A 52 17.45 2.08 3.56
C TYR A 52 17.09 2.83 2.27
N ASP A 53 16.49 4.02 2.41
CA ASP A 53 16.11 4.92 1.30
C ASP A 53 15.06 4.37 0.32
N ALA A 54 13.87 4.08 0.85
CA ALA A 54 12.71 3.71 0.04
C ALA A 54 11.45 4.51 0.42
N SER A 55 10.52 4.64 -0.53
CA SER A 55 9.18 5.17 -0.27
C SER A 55 8.23 4.02 0.13
N CYS A 56 7.33 4.30 1.07
CA CYS A 56 6.29 3.35 1.45
C CYS A 56 5.14 3.36 0.44
N TYR A 57 4.77 2.20 -0.08
CA TYR A 57 3.67 2.00 -1.04
C TYR A 57 2.28 2.04 -0.39
N VAL A 58 2.24 2.11 0.95
CA VAL A 58 1.02 2.19 1.74
C VAL A 58 0.72 3.64 2.08
N CYS A 59 1.62 4.34 2.79
CA CYS A 59 1.40 5.72 3.24
C CYS A 59 2.03 6.81 2.37
N PHE A 60 2.77 6.43 1.33
CA PHE A 60 3.48 7.34 0.40
C PHE A 60 4.51 8.27 1.04
N LYS A 61 4.90 8.00 2.30
CA LYS A 61 5.99 8.71 2.99
C LYS A 61 7.31 7.96 2.86
N PHE A 62 8.41 8.69 3.01
CA PHE A 62 9.75 8.10 3.09
C PHE A 62 9.88 7.15 4.28
N ILE A 63 10.62 6.06 4.08
CA ILE A 63 10.95 5.07 5.09
C ILE A 63 12.29 5.43 5.70
N ASN A 64 12.26 5.96 6.91
CA ASN A 64 13.45 6.34 7.68
C ASN A 64 13.74 5.34 8.83
N SER A 65 13.07 4.18 8.83
CA SER A 65 13.25 3.12 9.82
C SER A 65 14.36 2.15 9.39
N ASN A 66 15.00 1.51 10.37
CA ASN A 66 16.02 0.47 10.10
C ASN A 66 15.45 -0.81 9.49
N PHE A 67 14.12 -0.97 9.55
CA PHE A 67 13.42 -2.13 9.02
C PHE A 67 12.32 -1.69 8.07
N VAL A 68 12.19 -2.45 7.00
CA VAL A 68 11.17 -2.30 5.97
C VAL A 68 10.65 -3.68 5.59
N TYR A 69 9.35 -3.79 5.33
CA TYR A 69 8.81 -4.98 4.67
C TYR A 69 8.89 -4.80 3.17
N LYS A 70 9.51 -5.75 2.48
CA LYS A 70 9.54 -5.82 1.01
C LYS A 70 8.86 -7.08 0.52
N CYS A 71 8.35 -7.04 -0.71
CA CYS A 71 7.79 -8.22 -1.34
C CYS A 71 8.84 -9.34 -1.50
N LYS A 72 8.47 -10.56 -1.09
CA LYS A 72 9.28 -11.77 -1.24
C LYS A 72 9.48 -12.17 -2.70
N LEU A 73 8.50 -11.89 -3.55
CA LEU A 73 8.48 -12.25 -4.97
C LEU A 73 9.07 -11.14 -5.87
N SER A 74 9.87 -10.23 -5.32
CA SER A 74 10.55 -9.16 -6.06
C SER A 74 9.63 -8.11 -6.72
N CYS A 75 8.38 -7.99 -6.28
CA CYS A 75 7.59 -6.79 -6.60
C CYS A 75 8.28 -5.54 -6.03
N ARG A 76 8.04 -4.37 -6.64
CA ARG A 76 8.52 -3.08 -6.12
C ARG A 76 7.88 -2.68 -4.77
N PHE A 77 6.91 -3.45 -4.28
CA PHE A 77 6.17 -3.13 -3.05
C PHE A 77 7.09 -3.14 -1.83
N ARG A 78 7.09 -2.00 -1.12
CA ARG A 78 7.78 -1.78 0.14
C ARG A 78 6.88 -1.04 1.12
N ALA A 79 6.94 -1.35 2.40
CA ALA A 79 6.13 -0.69 3.41
C ALA A 79 6.85 -0.54 4.75
N HIS A 80 6.53 0.53 5.50
CA HIS A 80 6.89 0.62 6.92
C HIS A 80 6.40 -0.61 7.66
N VAL A 81 7.07 -0.95 8.77
CA VAL A 81 6.67 -2.05 9.65
C VAL A 81 5.22 -1.86 10.11
N GLU A 82 4.87 -0.68 10.63
CA GLU A 82 3.52 -0.39 11.06
C GLU A 82 2.50 -0.40 9.91
N CYS A 83 2.89 -0.02 8.69
CA CYS A 83 2.01 -0.04 7.53
C CYS A 83 1.72 -1.46 7.05
N ALA A 84 2.72 -2.34 7.04
CA ALA A 84 2.55 -3.73 6.64
C ALA A 84 1.73 -4.54 7.66
N LEU A 85 1.87 -4.22 8.94
CA LEU A 85 1.19 -4.88 10.05
C LEU A 85 -0.19 -4.29 10.37
N LYS A 86 -0.58 -3.18 9.72
CA LYS A 86 -1.84 -2.48 10.02
C LYS A 86 -3.03 -3.44 9.80
N PRO A 87 -3.88 -3.66 10.81
CA PRO A 87 -5.04 -4.51 10.66
C PRO A 87 -6.03 -3.89 9.67
N MET A 88 -6.74 -4.75 8.94
CA MET A 88 -7.84 -4.33 8.10
C MET A 88 -8.96 -3.76 8.98
N VAL A 89 -9.50 -2.59 8.61
CA VAL A 89 -10.79 -2.15 9.13
C VAL A 89 -11.85 -2.88 8.33
N GLU A 90 -12.54 -3.83 8.96
CA GLU A 90 -13.69 -4.48 8.34
C GLU A 90 -14.81 -3.46 8.13
N TYR A 91 -15.55 -3.67 7.05
CA TYR A 91 -16.74 -2.93 6.69
C TYR A 91 -17.65 -2.74 7.91
N SER A 92 -17.82 -1.48 8.34
CA SER A 92 -18.76 -1.12 9.40
C SER A 92 -20.03 -0.62 8.73
N ASP A 93 -21.10 -1.42 8.79
CA ASP A 93 -22.45 -1.07 8.31
C ASP A 93 -22.97 0.25 8.90
N LYS A 94 -22.39 0.71 10.01
CA LYS A 94 -22.80 1.96 10.67
C LYS A 94 -22.24 3.23 10.04
N GLU A 95 -21.20 3.14 9.19
CA GLU A 95 -20.49 4.34 8.73
C GLU A 95 -20.42 4.51 7.21
N TYR A 96 -21.02 3.60 6.42
CA TYR A 96 -20.89 3.61 4.95
C TYR A 96 -19.43 3.74 4.49
N THR A 97 -18.50 3.15 5.26
CA THR A 97 -17.06 3.19 5.01
C THR A 97 -16.55 1.83 4.58
N ILE A 98 -15.69 1.82 3.56
CA ILE A 98 -15.07 0.61 3.02
C ILE A 98 -13.58 0.79 2.90
N GLN A 99 -12.82 -0.21 3.36
CA GLN A 99 -11.41 -0.32 3.01
C GLN A 99 -11.31 -1.04 1.66
N HIS A 100 -10.64 -0.44 0.69
CA HIS A 100 -10.44 -1.02 -0.64
C HIS A 100 -8.95 -1.06 -1.00
N PHE A 101 -8.49 -2.09 -1.71
CA PHE A 101 -7.06 -2.26 -1.99
C PHE A 101 -6.50 -1.21 -2.97
N THR A 102 -7.37 -0.46 -3.66
CA THR A 102 -6.96 0.63 -4.56
C THR A 102 -6.59 1.91 -3.83
N HIS A 103 -6.91 2.03 -2.54
CA HIS A 103 -6.68 3.25 -1.79
C HIS A 103 -6.35 2.98 -0.33
N LEU A 104 -5.40 3.74 0.21
CA LEU A 104 -4.95 3.57 1.58
C LEU A 104 -6.06 3.86 2.60
N HIS A 105 -6.70 5.00 2.47
CA HIS A 105 -7.69 5.47 3.44
C HIS A 105 -9.01 4.73 3.26
N PRO A 106 -9.78 4.53 4.35
CA PRO A 106 -11.17 4.11 4.23
C PRO A 106 -11.92 5.08 3.32
N LEU A 107 -12.58 4.53 2.31
CA LEU A 107 -13.43 5.29 1.40
C LEU A 107 -14.82 5.41 2.03
N LYS A 108 -15.37 6.62 2.04
CA LYS A 108 -16.74 6.86 2.51
C LYS A 108 -17.69 6.95 1.33
N LEU A 109 -18.93 6.54 1.53
CA LEU A 109 -19.99 6.83 0.56
C LEU A 109 -20.11 8.34 0.39
N VAL A 110 -20.08 8.78 -0.86
CA VAL A 110 -20.20 10.17 -1.25
C VAL A 110 -21.58 10.40 -1.84
N ASP A 111 -22.32 11.33 -1.27
CA ASP A 111 -23.61 11.75 -1.81
C ASP A 111 -23.44 12.47 -3.14
N SER A 112 -24.32 12.16 -4.09
CA SER A 112 -24.35 12.70 -5.46
C SER A 112 -24.66 14.20 -5.55
N ASN A 113 -24.89 14.88 -4.41
CA ASN A 113 -25.14 16.32 -4.34
C ASN A 113 -23.86 17.18 -4.37
N GLN A 114 -22.69 16.58 -4.62
CA GLN A 114 -21.47 17.36 -4.82
C GLN A 114 -21.55 18.11 -6.16
N LYS A 115 -21.45 19.44 -6.08
CA LYS A 115 -21.45 20.36 -7.24
C LYS A 115 -20.11 20.36 -8.00
N ASP A 116 -19.10 19.67 -7.49
CA ASP A 116 -17.77 19.64 -8.07
C ASP A 116 -17.69 18.58 -9.18
N GLU A 117 -17.03 18.94 -10.29
CA GLU A 117 -16.72 18.00 -11.37
C GLU A 117 -15.61 17.04 -10.92
N VAL A 118 -16.03 15.96 -10.27
CA VAL A 118 -15.12 14.90 -9.81
C VAL A 118 -15.22 13.66 -10.69
N PHE A 119 -14.06 13.11 -11.04
CA PHE A 119 -13.93 11.98 -11.95
C PHE A 119 -13.55 10.71 -11.21
N CYS A 120 -14.07 9.58 -11.69
CA CYS A 120 -13.71 8.27 -11.18
C CYS A 120 -12.25 7.96 -11.54
N SER A 121 -11.42 7.61 -10.55
CA SER A 121 -9.99 7.35 -10.76
C SER A 121 -9.68 6.11 -11.60
N ILE A 122 -10.68 5.29 -11.95
CA ILE A 122 -10.54 4.08 -12.78
C ILE A 122 -11.04 4.29 -14.21
N CYS A 123 -12.27 4.81 -14.39
CA CYS A 123 -12.86 4.96 -15.72
C CYS A 123 -12.76 6.37 -16.29
N GLU A 124 -12.27 7.33 -15.50
CA GLU A 124 -12.11 8.74 -15.88
C GLU A 124 -13.42 9.43 -16.29
N GLU A 125 -14.57 8.82 -15.96
CA GLU A 125 -15.89 9.42 -16.16
C GLU A 125 -16.38 10.18 -14.92
N LEU A 126 -17.30 11.12 -15.12
CA LEU A 126 -17.85 11.96 -14.07
C LEU A 126 -18.64 11.11 -13.06
N CYS A 127 -18.31 11.23 -11.76
CA CYS A 127 -18.99 10.48 -10.72
C CYS A 127 -20.46 10.86 -10.56
N SER A 128 -20.80 12.10 -10.89
CA SER A 128 -22.16 12.64 -10.82
C SER A 128 -23.07 12.14 -11.95
N SER A 129 -22.50 11.65 -13.06
CA SER A 129 -23.27 11.18 -14.23
C SER A 129 -23.67 9.70 -14.14
N SER A 130 -23.09 8.94 -13.21
CA SER A 130 -23.38 7.51 -13.08
C SER A 130 -24.56 7.26 -12.13
N SER A 131 -25.38 6.25 -12.43
CA SER A 131 -26.39 5.74 -11.50
C SER A 131 -25.80 4.92 -10.34
N SER A 132 -24.49 4.68 -10.37
CA SER A 132 -23.77 3.94 -9.34
C SER A 132 -23.40 4.87 -8.19
N SER A 133 -23.61 4.42 -6.95
CA SER A 133 -23.03 5.08 -5.77
C SER A 133 -21.51 5.24 -5.92
N THR A 134 -20.98 6.34 -5.38
CA THR A 134 -19.55 6.66 -5.41
C THR A 134 -18.98 6.57 -4.00
N TYR A 135 -17.79 5.98 -3.88
CA TYR A 135 -17.02 5.94 -2.64
C TYR A 135 -15.72 6.71 -2.83
N GLY A 136 -15.31 7.48 -1.83
CA GLY A 136 -14.10 8.28 -1.95
C GLY A 136 -13.44 8.66 -0.63
N CYS A 137 -12.20 9.13 -0.77
CA CYS A 137 -11.45 9.81 0.26
C CYS A 137 -11.31 11.29 -0.14
N MET A 138 -11.97 12.17 0.61
CA MET A 138 -11.97 13.61 0.32
C MET A 138 -10.59 14.25 0.54
N GLU A 139 -9.82 13.76 1.53
CA GLU A 139 -8.45 14.23 1.80
C GLU A 139 -7.52 14.00 0.60
N CYS A 140 -7.70 12.86 -0.07
CA CYS A 140 -6.90 12.48 -1.23
C CYS A 140 -7.52 12.87 -2.57
N LYS A 141 -8.75 13.41 -2.58
CA LYS A 141 -9.57 13.62 -3.78
C LYS A 141 -9.65 12.37 -4.67
N PHE A 142 -9.75 11.20 -4.03
CA PHE A 142 -9.80 9.91 -4.70
C PHE A 142 -11.23 9.38 -4.66
N LEU A 143 -11.81 9.11 -5.82
CA LEU A 143 -13.23 8.74 -5.96
C LEU A 143 -13.37 7.58 -6.93
N LEU A 144 -14.22 6.61 -6.58
CA LEU A 144 -14.51 5.44 -7.41
C LEU A 144 -16.00 5.15 -7.42
N HIS A 145 -16.53 4.82 -8.60
CA HIS A 145 -17.85 4.19 -8.68
C HIS A 145 -17.82 2.83 -7.99
N LYS A 146 -18.90 2.49 -7.28
CA LYS A 146 -19.11 1.15 -6.71
C LYS A 146 -19.01 0.04 -7.76
N SER A 147 -19.45 0.29 -9.00
CA SER A 147 -19.26 -0.62 -10.14
C SER A 147 -17.78 -0.78 -10.51
N CYS A 148 -17.03 0.32 -10.67
CA CYS A 148 -15.60 0.30 -10.97
C CYS A 148 -14.79 -0.45 -9.91
N MET A 149 -15.13 -0.26 -8.63
CA MET A 149 -14.52 -1.00 -7.51
C MET A 149 -14.73 -2.51 -7.61
N LYS A 150 -15.91 -2.95 -8.04
CA LYS A 150 -16.19 -4.38 -8.23
C LYS A 150 -15.51 -4.96 -9.46
N SER A 151 -15.33 -4.14 -10.50
CA SER A 151 -14.76 -4.59 -11.78
C SER A 151 -13.23 -4.66 -11.79
N ILE A 152 -12.55 -3.87 -10.95
CA ILE A 152 -11.09 -3.83 -10.93
C ILE A 152 -10.54 -5.08 -10.24
N PRO A 153 -9.72 -5.90 -10.93
CA PRO A 153 -9.15 -7.10 -10.32
C PRO A 153 -7.92 -6.75 -9.49
N ARG A 154 -7.73 -7.47 -8.38
CA ARG A 154 -6.49 -7.35 -7.57
C ARG A 154 -5.30 -8.05 -8.23
N GLN A 155 -5.56 -9.08 -9.03
CA GLN A 155 -4.57 -9.84 -9.79
C GLN A 155 -5.13 -10.16 -11.17
N LEU A 156 -4.29 -10.05 -12.18
CA LEU A 156 -4.59 -10.43 -13.56
C LEU A 156 -3.73 -11.64 -13.92
N ILE A 157 -4.37 -12.78 -14.13
CA ILE A 157 -3.70 -14.05 -14.44
C ILE A 157 -3.74 -14.25 -15.96
N ASN A 158 -2.60 -14.67 -16.53
CA ASN A 158 -2.48 -15.16 -17.91
C ASN A 158 -3.16 -14.25 -18.95
N GLN A 159 -2.93 -12.96 -18.86
CA GLN A 159 -3.39 -12.03 -19.88
C GLN A 159 -2.46 -12.15 -21.08
N ARG A 160 -3.00 -12.09 -22.30
CA ARG A 160 -2.21 -12.04 -23.57
C ARG A 160 -1.22 -10.85 -23.64
N ILE A 161 -1.18 -10.03 -22.61
CA ILE A 161 -0.42 -8.80 -22.44
C ILE A 161 0.93 -9.08 -21.76
N HIS A 162 1.04 -10.07 -20.87
CA HIS A 162 2.29 -10.38 -20.17
C HIS A 162 2.35 -11.84 -19.68
N PRO A 163 3.49 -12.55 -19.81
CA PRO A 163 3.63 -13.96 -19.44
C PRO A 163 3.58 -14.25 -17.92
N CYS A 164 3.43 -13.23 -17.07
CA CYS A 164 3.46 -13.36 -15.61
C CYS A 164 2.13 -12.88 -15.02
N THR A 165 1.81 -13.35 -13.82
CA THR A 165 0.69 -12.80 -13.05
C THR A 165 0.99 -11.34 -12.69
N LEU A 166 0.09 -10.45 -13.10
CA LEU A 166 0.17 -9.02 -12.80
C LEU A 166 -0.61 -8.72 -11.53
N ILE A 167 -0.03 -7.89 -10.67
CA ILE A 167 -0.54 -7.58 -9.33
C ILE A 167 -0.78 -6.08 -9.23
N PHE A 168 -1.96 -5.72 -8.72
CA PHE A 168 -2.28 -4.33 -8.44
C PHE A 168 -1.37 -3.79 -7.33
N ILE A 169 -0.71 -2.66 -7.61
CA ILE A 169 0.08 -1.91 -6.63
C ILE A 169 -0.22 -0.42 -6.73
N THR A 170 -0.22 0.24 -5.57
CA THR A 170 -0.22 1.70 -5.47
C THR A 170 1.21 2.21 -5.40
N CYS A 171 1.66 2.90 -6.44
CA CYS A 171 2.99 3.48 -6.51
C CYS A 171 3.00 4.90 -5.92
N PRO A 172 3.92 5.22 -5.00
CA PRO A 172 4.14 6.58 -4.52
C PRO A 172 4.80 7.50 -5.56
N CYS A 173 5.24 6.97 -6.71
CA CYS A 173 5.99 7.72 -7.71
C CYS A 173 5.05 8.15 -8.86
N ASN A 174 4.92 9.46 -9.08
CA ASN A 174 4.15 10.03 -10.20
C ASN A 174 4.87 9.96 -11.56
N PHE A 175 6.02 9.28 -11.63
CA PHE A 175 6.91 9.30 -12.79
C PHE A 175 7.00 7.97 -13.53
N ASP A 176 6.22 6.96 -13.13
CA ASP A 176 6.21 5.69 -13.87
C ASP A 176 5.31 5.81 -15.11
N GLU A 177 5.82 5.35 -16.24
CA GLU A 177 5.08 5.15 -17.49
C GLU A 177 4.55 3.71 -17.55
N CYS A 178 3.41 3.52 -18.20
CA CYS A 178 2.88 2.19 -18.44
C CYS A 178 3.75 1.44 -19.47
N ASP A 179 4.41 0.36 -19.07
CA ASP A 179 5.27 -0.47 -19.95
C ASP A 179 4.59 -0.88 -21.28
N CYS A 180 3.27 -1.05 -21.27
CA CYS A 180 2.50 -1.43 -22.46
C CYS A 180 2.23 -0.27 -23.44
N CYS A 181 2.01 0.95 -22.96
CA CYS A 181 1.55 2.06 -23.81
C CYS A 181 2.37 3.36 -23.72
N GLY A 182 3.38 3.40 -22.84
CA GLY A 182 4.27 4.55 -22.63
C GLY A 182 3.61 5.80 -22.01
N LYS A 183 2.34 5.71 -21.58
CA LYS A 183 1.65 6.85 -20.97
C LYS A 183 1.99 6.99 -19.49
N HIS A 184 2.09 8.22 -19.00
CA HIS A 184 2.24 8.52 -17.58
C HIS A 184 1.05 8.03 -16.76
N LEU A 185 1.32 7.48 -15.58
CA LEU A 185 0.30 7.02 -14.65
C LEU A 185 -0.23 8.18 -13.81
N VAL A 186 -1.49 8.58 -14.04
CA VAL A 186 -2.10 9.77 -13.43
C VAL A 186 -2.54 9.54 -11.97
N SER A 187 -2.88 8.29 -11.62
CA SER A 187 -3.48 7.97 -10.31
C SER A 187 -2.57 7.15 -9.37
N GLY A 188 -1.31 6.94 -9.75
CA GLY A 188 -0.39 6.07 -9.00
C GLY A 188 -0.82 4.60 -8.91
N MET A 189 -1.89 4.21 -9.61
CA MET A 189 -2.38 2.83 -9.67
C MET A 189 -1.76 2.12 -10.86
N MET A 190 -1.14 0.96 -10.65
CA MET A 190 -0.57 0.16 -11.74
C MET A 190 -0.67 -1.33 -11.46
N PHE A 191 -0.47 -2.10 -12.53
CA PHE A 191 -0.24 -3.54 -12.45
C PHE A 191 1.24 -3.82 -12.70
N SER A 192 1.88 -4.54 -11.78
CA SER A 192 3.30 -4.94 -11.89
C SER A 192 3.41 -6.45 -11.85
N CYS A 193 4.45 -7.01 -12.47
CA CYS A 193 4.75 -8.43 -12.38
C CYS A 193 4.95 -8.83 -10.91
N GLY A 194 4.24 -9.88 -10.52
CA GLY A 194 4.41 -10.54 -9.24
C GLY A 194 5.63 -11.45 -9.15
N MET A 195 6.14 -11.87 -10.33
CA MET A 195 6.82 -13.14 -10.62
C MET A 195 6.11 -14.36 -10.02
#